data_AF-M2R0P7-F1
#
_entry.id   AF-M2R0P7-F1
#
_cell.length_a   1.000
_cell.length_b   1.000
_cell.length_c   1.000
_cell.angle_alpha   90.00
_cell.angle_beta   90.00
_cell.angle_gamma   90.00
#
_symmetry.space_group_name_H-M   'P 1'
#
loop_
_entity.id
_entity.type
_entity.pdbx_description
1 polymer ?
#
loop_
_entity_poly.entity_id
_entity_poly.type
_entity_poly.pdbx_seq_one_letter_code
_entity_poly.pdbx_strand_id
1 'polypeptide(L)'
;MASRTLPYFLEDRSGQLASTELDDIYDRLFLRIATAPAHTGLPGTSTVTIYTADRRSSRQRDHRPQGKPTVVLDFGHNGGLGKISFVGSSVSMPMSHYLKKTAMFGTSLSRKFRASDGEEYKWTYRTLHNQEWTCMDSKGYIVAHYNLKSPEKPAFNTSGNVLTIYDPYAHLVIEILASLTIMRHIEAHNL
;
A
#
# COMPACT_ATOMS: atom_id res chain seq x y z
N MET A 1 -4.85 -29.87 -8.26
CA MET A 1 -3.52 -29.34 -8.64
C MET A 1 -3.39 -27.97 -7.98
N ALA A 2 -2.54 -27.82 -6.96
CA ALA A 2 -2.27 -26.51 -6.38
C ALA A 2 -1.42 -25.73 -7.39
N SER A 3 -1.91 -24.61 -7.92
CA SER A 3 -1.03 -23.68 -8.61
C SER A 3 -0.01 -23.20 -7.57
N ARG A 4 1.26 -23.55 -7.77
CA ARG A 4 2.36 -23.03 -6.96
C ARG A 4 2.66 -21.62 -7.42
N THR A 5 1.77 -20.69 -7.11
CA THR A 5 2.13 -19.28 -7.18
C THR A 5 3.09 -19.01 -6.01
N LEU A 6 4.05 -18.10 -6.20
CA LEU A 6 5.03 -17.75 -5.15
C LEU A 6 4.56 -16.44 -4.50
N PRO A 7 4.80 -16.24 -3.19
CA PRO A 7 4.55 -14.95 -2.54
C PRO A 7 5.19 -13.80 -3.31
N TYR A 8 4.55 -12.64 -3.36
CA TYR A 8 5.22 -11.43 -3.85
C TYR A 8 6.11 -10.86 -2.75
N PHE A 9 7.36 -10.57 -3.10
CA PHE A 9 8.29 -9.84 -2.24
C PHE A 9 8.61 -8.53 -2.93
N LEU A 10 7.81 -7.51 -2.62
CA LEU A 10 7.89 -6.21 -3.25
C LEU A 10 8.89 -5.34 -2.48
N GLU A 11 10.08 -5.16 -3.04
CA GLU A 11 11.10 -4.27 -2.48
C GLU A 11 10.68 -2.81 -2.70
N ASP A 12 10.34 -2.12 -1.61
CA ASP A 12 10.07 -0.69 -1.60
C ASP A 12 11.40 0.09 -1.62
N ARG A 13 11.74 0.69 -2.77
CA ARG A 13 13.07 1.27 -2.99
C ARG A 13 13.45 2.38 -2.02
N SER A 14 12.49 3.17 -1.58
CA SER A 14 12.77 4.38 -0.78
C SER A 14 12.17 4.33 0.61
N GLY A 15 11.15 3.50 0.83
CA GLY A 15 10.33 3.56 2.04
C GLY A 15 9.48 4.83 2.13
N GLN A 16 9.45 5.70 1.13
CA GLN A 16 8.64 6.92 1.16
C GLN A 16 7.17 6.61 0.88
N LEU A 17 6.28 7.26 1.65
CA LEU A 17 4.84 7.01 1.60
C LEU A 17 4.20 7.29 0.24
N ALA A 18 4.60 8.41 -0.40
CA ALA A 18 3.90 8.98 -1.55
C ALA A 18 4.75 9.02 -2.83
N SER A 19 6.01 8.60 -2.77
CA SER A 19 6.94 8.66 -3.89
C SER A 19 7.92 7.50 -3.82
N THR A 20 7.47 6.31 -4.19
CA THR A 20 8.32 5.12 -4.19
C THR A 20 7.96 4.14 -5.30
N GLU A 21 8.88 3.24 -5.59
CA GLU A 21 8.70 2.14 -6.52
C GLU A 21 8.82 0.84 -5.73
N LEU A 22 7.98 -0.12 -6.09
CA LEU A 22 7.95 -1.44 -5.48
C LEU A 22 8.17 -2.50 -6.56
N ASP A 23 9.30 -3.19 -6.50
CA ASP A 23 9.68 -4.20 -7.48
C ASP A 23 9.63 -5.60 -6.84
N ASP A 24 8.97 -6.56 -7.48
CA ASP A 24 9.08 -7.96 -7.05
C ASP A 24 10.51 -8.48 -7.27
N ILE A 25 11.06 -9.19 -6.28
CA ILE A 25 12.42 -9.76 -6.38
C ILE A 25 12.57 -10.78 -7.52
N TYR A 26 11.46 -11.38 -7.97
CA TYR A 26 11.42 -12.32 -9.09
C TYR A 26 10.99 -11.65 -10.40
N ASP A 27 10.97 -10.32 -10.47
CA ASP A 27 10.67 -9.55 -11.68
C ASP A 27 9.27 -9.84 -12.28
N ARG A 28 8.31 -10.26 -11.44
CA ARG A 28 6.93 -10.59 -11.88
C ARG A 28 5.95 -9.42 -11.83
N LEU A 29 6.25 -8.40 -11.02
CA LEU A 29 5.36 -7.26 -10.79
C LEU A 29 6.18 -6.01 -10.45
N PHE A 30 5.81 -4.90 -11.08
CA PHE A 30 6.40 -3.59 -10.83
C PHE A 30 5.28 -2.60 -10.54
N LEU A 31 5.36 -1.94 -9.39
CA LEU A 31 4.38 -0.97 -8.94
C LEU A 31 5.07 0.36 -8.64
N ARG A 32 4.34 1.45 -8.81
CA ARG A 32 4.84 2.78 -8.48
C ARG A 32 3.79 3.57 -7.74
N ILE A 33 4.21 4.23 -6.68
CA ILE A 33 3.45 5.23 -5.94
C ILE A 33 4.04 6.59 -6.30
N ALA A 34 3.20 7.51 -6.79
CA ALA A 34 3.62 8.86 -7.09
C ALA A 34 2.59 9.89 -6.61
N THR A 35 3.09 10.99 -6.07
CA THR A 35 2.29 12.17 -5.80
C THR A 35 1.97 12.90 -7.11
N ALA A 36 0.71 13.23 -7.30
CA ALA A 36 0.26 14.15 -8.33
C ALA A 36 -0.21 15.47 -7.68
N PRO A 37 -0.15 16.61 -8.39
CA PRO A 37 -0.88 17.80 -7.99
C PRO A 37 -2.35 17.43 -7.73
N ALA A 38 -2.93 17.98 -6.66
CA ALA A 38 -4.28 17.62 -6.24
C ALA A 38 -5.27 17.69 -7.41
N HIS A 39 -5.97 16.59 -7.68
CA HIS A 39 -6.99 16.55 -8.75
C HIS A 39 -8.11 17.58 -8.54
N THR A 40 -8.36 17.97 -7.30
CA THR A 40 -9.40 18.91 -6.91
C THR A 40 -8.97 20.38 -7.00
N GLY A 41 -7.67 20.66 -7.21
CA GLY A 41 -7.13 22.02 -7.20
C GLY A 41 -7.24 22.76 -5.85
N LEU A 42 -7.66 22.06 -4.80
CA LEU A 42 -7.87 22.65 -3.47
C LEU A 42 -6.54 22.75 -2.72
N PRO A 43 -6.16 23.95 -2.22
CA PRO A 43 -4.90 24.13 -1.49
C PRO A 43 -4.89 23.29 -0.21
N GLY A 44 -3.81 22.54 0.02
CA GLY A 44 -3.66 21.68 1.20
C GLY A 44 -4.20 20.26 1.05
N THR A 45 -4.71 19.89 -0.12
CA THR A 45 -5.02 18.50 -0.48
C THR A 45 -3.84 17.85 -1.21
N SER A 46 -3.71 16.53 -1.10
CA SER A 46 -2.67 15.78 -1.82
C SER A 46 -3.26 14.55 -2.48
N THR A 47 -2.84 14.28 -3.72
CA THR A 47 -3.25 13.09 -4.45
C THR A 47 -2.05 12.15 -4.56
N VAL A 48 -2.23 10.91 -4.11
CA VAL A 48 -1.27 9.83 -4.31
C VAL A 48 -1.86 8.83 -5.28
N THR A 49 -1.09 8.43 -6.27
CA THR A 49 -1.55 7.52 -7.32
C THR A 49 -0.67 6.29 -7.39
N ILE A 50 -1.31 5.12 -7.50
CA ILE A 50 -0.65 3.83 -7.66
C ILE A 50 -0.78 3.39 -9.11
N TYR A 51 0.35 3.04 -9.70
CA TYR A 51 0.47 2.59 -11.08
C TYR A 51 1.01 1.16 -11.10
N THR A 52 0.46 0.34 -12.00
CA THR A 52 1.13 -0.88 -12.45
C THR A 52 2.05 -0.53 -13.61
N ALA A 53 3.31 -0.97 -13.54
CA ALA A 53 4.31 -0.73 -14.57
C ALA A 53 4.66 -2.02 -15.32
N ASP A 54 4.91 -1.90 -16.62
CA ASP A 54 5.24 -3.06 -17.47
C ASP A 54 6.68 -3.55 -17.30
N ARG A 55 7.55 -2.74 -16.70
CA ARG A 55 8.99 -3.02 -16.57
C ARG A 55 9.55 -2.47 -15.28
N ARG A 56 10.59 -3.12 -14.76
CA ARG A 56 11.43 -2.60 -13.69
C ARG A 56 11.94 -1.21 -14.08
N SER A 57 11.78 -0.25 -13.19
CA SER A 57 12.34 1.09 -13.40
C SER A 57 13.87 1.01 -13.43
N SER A 58 14.47 1.49 -14.52
CA SER A 58 15.92 1.68 -14.58
C SER A 58 16.34 2.72 -13.53
N ARG A 59 17.55 2.59 -12.98
CA ARG A 59 18.12 3.56 -12.01
C ARG A 59 18.19 5.01 -12.54
N GLN A 60 18.00 5.21 -13.83
CA GLN A 60 17.89 6.52 -14.45
C GLN A 60 16.45 7.03 -14.28
N ARG A 61 16.32 8.22 -13.68
CA ARG A 61 15.07 8.92 -13.37
C ARG A 61 14.34 9.32 -14.67
N ASP A 62 13.83 8.33 -15.38
CA ASP A 62 13.17 8.50 -16.65
C ASP A 62 11.85 9.23 -16.42
N HIS A 63 11.76 10.46 -16.96
CA HIS A 63 10.57 11.31 -17.00
C HIS A 63 9.51 10.75 -17.99
N ARG A 64 9.37 9.43 -18.06
CA ARG A 64 8.45 8.79 -19.00
C ARG A 64 7.00 9.10 -18.63
N PRO A 65 6.11 9.20 -19.64
CA PRO A 65 4.69 9.36 -19.41
C PRO A 65 4.20 8.24 -18.48
N GLN A 66 3.53 8.65 -17.41
CA GLN A 66 3.00 7.75 -16.40
C GLN A 66 1.98 6.83 -17.08
N GLY A 67 2.05 5.52 -16.80
CA GLY A 67 1.05 4.56 -17.24
C GLY A 67 -0.35 4.94 -16.74
N LYS A 68 -1.38 4.23 -17.19
CA LYS A 68 -2.73 4.47 -16.67
C LYS A 68 -2.75 4.18 -15.16
N PRO A 69 -3.29 5.08 -14.32
CA PRO A 69 -3.38 4.85 -12.89
C PRO A 69 -4.26 3.63 -12.60
N THR A 70 -3.90 2.88 -11.57
CA THR A 70 -4.66 1.73 -11.07
C THR A 70 -5.49 2.13 -9.84
N VAL A 71 -4.93 2.95 -8.95
CA VAL A 71 -5.63 3.48 -7.77
C VAL A 71 -5.28 4.95 -7.59
N VAL A 72 -6.27 5.77 -7.26
CA VAL A 72 -6.12 7.17 -6.89
C VAL A 72 -6.56 7.35 -5.44
N LEU A 73 -5.69 7.94 -4.62
CA LEU A 73 -5.88 8.25 -3.21
C LEU A 73 -5.87 9.77 -3.03
N ASP A 74 -7.04 10.36 -2.91
CA ASP A 74 -7.20 11.79 -2.65
C ASP A 74 -7.25 12.03 -1.14
N PHE A 75 -6.18 12.57 -0.57
CA PHE A 75 -6.14 12.97 0.83
C PHE A 75 -6.70 14.38 1.00
N GLY A 76 -7.41 14.56 2.12
CA GLY A 76 -8.03 15.81 2.49
C GLY A 76 -7.04 16.83 3.04
N HIS A 77 -7.57 17.99 3.41
CA HIS A 77 -6.81 19.08 4.02
C HIS A 77 -6.10 18.63 5.29
N ASN A 78 -4.91 19.19 5.54
CA ASN A 78 -4.08 18.91 6.72
C ASN A 78 -3.77 17.41 6.89
N GLY A 79 -3.65 16.68 5.78
CA GLY A 79 -3.37 15.24 5.79
C GLY A 79 -4.57 14.38 6.21
N GLY A 80 -5.79 14.92 6.24
CA GLY A 80 -6.99 14.13 6.55
C GLY A 80 -7.26 13.01 5.54
N LEU A 81 -8.06 12.03 5.94
CA LEU A 81 -8.55 10.99 5.03
C LEU A 81 -9.58 11.58 4.05
N GLY A 82 -9.40 11.32 2.76
CA GLY A 82 -10.37 11.70 1.73
C GLY A 82 -10.95 10.48 1.03
N LYS A 83 -10.67 10.30 -0.25
CA LYS A 83 -11.34 9.33 -1.14
C LYS A 83 -10.35 8.34 -1.76
N ILE A 84 -10.74 7.08 -1.86
CA ILE A 84 -10.06 6.06 -2.67
C ILE A 84 -10.88 5.77 -3.92
N SER A 85 -10.22 5.64 -5.07
CA SER A 85 -10.84 5.27 -6.35
C SER A 85 -10.00 4.20 -7.05
N PHE A 86 -10.62 3.06 -7.38
CA PHE A 86 -9.98 1.99 -8.15
C PHE A 86 -10.28 2.19 -9.64
N VAL A 87 -9.28 2.62 -10.39
CA VAL A 87 -9.44 3.02 -11.80
C VAL A 87 -9.73 1.80 -12.67
N GLY A 88 -10.74 1.91 -13.53
CA GLY A 88 -11.24 0.78 -14.32
C GLY A 88 -12.35 -0.01 -13.62
N SER A 89 -12.58 0.25 -12.33
CA SER A 89 -13.81 -0.13 -11.64
C SER A 89 -14.68 1.12 -11.41
N SER A 90 -15.98 0.93 -11.19
CA SER A 90 -16.87 1.99 -10.70
C SER A 90 -16.75 2.22 -9.19
N VAL A 91 -15.75 1.61 -8.53
CA VAL A 91 -15.58 1.66 -7.07
C VAL A 91 -14.82 2.91 -6.66
N SER A 92 -15.52 3.82 -6.00
CA SER A 92 -14.96 5.03 -5.43
C SER A 92 -15.70 5.39 -4.15
N MET A 93 -14.98 5.58 -3.04
CA MET A 93 -15.59 5.77 -1.72
C MET A 93 -14.68 6.53 -0.74
N PRO A 94 -15.22 7.08 0.36
CA PRO A 94 -14.39 7.63 1.42
C PRO A 94 -13.43 6.59 2.00
N MET A 95 -12.17 6.97 2.22
CA MET A 95 -11.16 6.08 2.83
C MET A 95 -11.58 5.61 4.22
N SER A 96 -12.36 6.40 4.96
CA SER A 96 -12.95 6.00 6.25
C SER A 96 -13.99 4.88 6.13
N HIS A 97 -14.66 4.77 5.00
CA HIS A 97 -15.60 3.69 4.71
C HIS A 97 -14.89 2.43 4.22
N TYR A 98 -13.81 2.63 3.44
CA TYR A 98 -12.96 1.55 2.97
C TYR A 98 -12.14 0.90 4.11
N LEU A 99 -11.48 1.71 4.95
CA LEU A 99 -10.70 1.30 6.11
C LEU A 99 -11.35 1.73 7.42
N LYS A 100 -12.15 0.82 7.99
CA LYS A 100 -12.91 1.03 9.22
C LYS A 100 -12.06 0.75 10.45
N LYS A 101 -12.17 1.57 11.49
CA LYS A 101 -11.58 1.28 12.81
C LYS A 101 -12.15 -0.04 13.34
N THR A 102 -11.29 -0.88 13.91
CA THR A 102 -11.72 -2.16 14.50
C THR A 102 -12.39 -2.00 15.86
N ALA A 103 -12.09 -0.91 16.57
CA ALA A 103 -12.71 -0.54 17.83
C ALA A 103 -12.92 0.98 17.91
N MET A 104 -14.04 1.40 18.50
CA MET A 104 -14.41 2.82 18.65
C MET A 104 -13.47 3.59 19.59
N PHE A 105 -12.90 2.90 20.59
CA PHE A 105 -11.95 3.45 21.57
C PHE A 105 -10.55 2.83 21.46
N GLY A 106 -10.28 2.10 20.37
CA GLY A 106 -8.99 1.45 20.13
C GLY A 106 -8.01 2.35 19.40
N THR A 107 -6.79 1.84 19.22
CA THR A 107 -5.77 2.52 18.42
C THR A 107 -6.26 2.67 16.97
N SER A 108 -6.03 3.83 16.37
CA SER A 108 -6.40 4.07 14.97
C SER A 108 -5.56 3.28 13.97
N LEU A 109 -4.45 2.71 14.44
CA LEU A 109 -3.51 1.85 13.71
C LEU A 109 -3.95 0.38 13.67
N SER A 110 -5.23 0.13 13.97
CA SER A 110 -5.92 -1.15 13.77
C SER A 110 -7.18 -0.91 12.95
N ARG A 111 -7.15 -1.27 11.67
CA ARG A 111 -8.26 -1.04 10.74
C ARG A 111 -8.49 -2.22 9.84
N LYS A 112 -9.74 -2.36 9.41
CA LYS A 112 -10.18 -3.44 8.53
C LYS A 112 -10.79 -2.91 7.24
N PHE A 113 -10.60 -3.65 6.17
CA PHE A 113 -11.20 -3.40 4.87
C PHE A 113 -11.78 -4.69 4.31
N ARG A 114 -12.74 -4.56 3.40
CA ARG A 114 -13.28 -5.67 2.64
C ARG A 114 -12.69 -5.61 1.23
N ALA A 115 -12.07 -6.68 0.78
CA ALA A 115 -11.47 -6.73 -0.54
C ALA A 115 -12.47 -7.18 -1.62
N SER A 116 -12.03 -7.18 -2.88
CA SER A 116 -12.83 -7.57 -4.03
C SER A 116 -13.27 -9.04 -4.04
N ASP A 117 -12.56 -9.92 -3.33
CA ASP A 117 -12.95 -11.32 -3.12
C ASP A 117 -14.11 -11.48 -2.11
N GLY A 118 -14.52 -10.39 -1.48
CA GLY A 118 -15.63 -10.35 -0.53
C GLY A 118 -15.23 -10.64 0.91
N GLU A 119 -13.97 -10.95 1.18
CA GLU A 119 -13.45 -11.26 2.51
C GLU A 119 -12.97 -10.00 3.25
N GLU A 120 -12.88 -10.09 4.58
CA GLU A 120 -12.42 -9.01 5.45
C GLU A 120 -10.97 -9.23 5.90
N TYR A 121 -10.20 -8.16 5.79
CA TYR A 121 -8.78 -8.11 6.12
C TYR A 121 -8.49 -7.01 7.13
N LYS A 122 -7.55 -7.25 8.03
CA LYS A 122 -7.21 -6.34 9.13
C LYS A 122 -5.73 -6.02 9.16
N TRP A 123 -5.41 -4.74 9.09
CA TRP A 123 -4.08 -4.20 9.37
C TRP A 123 -3.90 -3.90 10.86
N THR A 124 -2.74 -4.25 11.39
CA THR A 124 -2.28 -3.88 12.73
C THR A 124 -0.83 -3.41 12.71
N TYR A 125 -0.53 -2.34 13.44
CA TYR A 125 0.81 -1.76 13.55
C TYR A 125 1.63 -2.43 14.67
N ARG A 126 2.86 -2.84 14.36
CA ARG A 126 3.90 -3.34 15.29
C ARG A 126 3.42 -4.36 16.33
N THR A 127 2.45 -5.20 15.96
CA THR A 127 1.90 -6.25 16.84
C THR A 127 2.78 -7.50 16.82
N LEU A 128 3.45 -7.79 15.70
CA LEU A 128 4.41 -8.87 15.57
C LEU A 128 5.84 -8.32 15.51
N HIS A 129 6.78 -9.06 16.12
CA HIS A 129 8.19 -8.67 16.16
C HIS A 129 8.78 -8.56 14.74
N ASN A 130 9.59 -7.52 14.50
CA ASN A 130 10.20 -7.18 13.21
C ASN A 130 9.23 -6.87 12.05
N GLN A 131 7.93 -6.72 12.30
CA GLN A 131 6.97 -6.30 11.28
C GLN A 131 6.38 -4.95 11.67
N GLU A 132 6.49 -3.98 10.77
CA GLU A 132 5.88 -2.67 11.02
C GLU A 132 4.37 -2.73 10.84
N TRP A 133 3.92 -3.39 9.77
CA TRP A 133 2.51 -3.63 9.52
C TRP A 133 2.26 -5.10 9.24
N THR A 134 1.21 -5.65 9.83
CA THR A 134 0.74 -7.02 9.58
C THR A 134 -0.71 -6.96 9.12
N CYS A 135 -1.01 -7.61 7.99
CA CYS A 135 -2.36 -7.82 7.48
C CYS A 135 -2.77 -9.27 7.74
N MET A 136 -3.94 -9.48 8.34
CA MET A 136 -4.49 -10.80 8.61
C MET A 136 -5.90 -10.94 8.05
N ASP A 137 -6.30 -12.15 7.70
CA ASP A 137 -7.68 -12.48 7.37
C ASP A 137 -8.56 -12.65 8.62
N SER A 138 -9.84 -12.98 8.41
CA SER A 138 -10.81 -13.23 9.50
C SER A 138 -10.47 -14.45 10.37
N LYS A 139 -9.66 -15.38 9.88
CA LYS A 139 -9.21 -16.59 10.59
C LYS A 139 -7.89 -16.38 11.34
N GLY A 140 -7.26 -15.21 11.20
CA GLY A 140 -5.98 -14.87 11.83
C GLY A 140 -4.75 -15.35 11.05
N TYR A 141 -4.90 -15.78 9.79
CA TYR A 141 -3.76 -16.08 8.94
C TYR A 141 -3.13 -14.79 8.42
N ILE A 142 -1.80 -14.76 8.36
CA ILE A 142 -1.07 -13.62 7.79
C ILE A 142 -1.25 -13.61 6.27
N VAL A 143 -1.77 -12.50 5.78
CA VAL A 143 -2.08 -12.24 4.37
C VAL A 143 -0.95 -11.46 3.71
N ALA A 144 -0.46 -10.45 4.41
CA ALA A 144 0.67 -9.64 4.01
C ALA A 144 1.36 -9.04 5.23
N HIS A 145 2.60 -8.61 5.07
CA HIS A 145 3.27 -7.78 6.06
C HIS A 145 4.24 -6.82 5.40
N TYR A 146 4.50 -5.68 6.06
CA TYR A 146 5.47 -4.70 5.62
C TYR A 146 6.54 -4.50 6.69
N ASN A 147 7.79 -4.54 6.24
CA ASN A 147 8.96 -4.28 7.07
C ASN A 147 9.58 -2.97 6.59
N LEU A 148 9.65 -1.97 7.46
CA LEU A 148 10.47 -0.78 7.24
C LEU A 148 11.83 -1.01 7.88
N LYS A 149 12.89 -0.81 7.11
CA LYS A 149 14.24 -0.94 7.61
C LYS A 149 14.50 0.12 8.69
N SER A 150 15.06 -0.31 9.82
CA SER A 150 15.53 0.64 10.83
C SER A 150 16.63 1.55 10.25
N PRO A 151 16.61 2.87 10.53
CA PRO A 151 17.66 3.80 10.11
C PRO A 151 19.07 3.36 10.56
N GLU A 152 19.16 2.60 11.64
CA GLU A 152 20.43 2.18 12.27
C GLU A 152 21.09 0.99 11.57
N LYS A 153 20.38 0.28 10.68
CA LYS A 153 20.94 -0.88 9.97
C LYS A 153 21.56 -0.43 8.64
N PRO A 154 22.78 -0.86 8.28
CA PRO A 154 23.35 -0.59 6.95
C PRO A 154 22.55 -1.29 5.84
N ALA A 155 22.45 -0.67 4.67
CA ALA A 155 21.82 -1.25 3.47
C ALA A 155 22.94 -1.85 2.61
N PHE A 156 22.94 -3.16 2.45
CA PHE A 156 23.84 -3.81 1.50
C PHE A 156 23.02 -4.18 0.25
N ASN A 157 23.14 -3.36 -0.79
CA ASN A 157 22.55 -3.55 -2.12
C ASN A 157 21.01 -3.62 -2.22
N THR A 158 20.27 -3.52 -1.11
CA THR A 158 18.80 -3.50 -1.05
C THR A 158 18.32 -2.34 -0.18
N SER A 159 17.09 -1.87 -0.37
CA SER A 159 16.48 -0.84 0.49
C SER A 159 16.24 -1.35 1.91
N GLY A 160 16.02 -2.67 2.04
CA GLY A 160 15.57 -3.36 3.26
C GLY A 160 14.12 -3.08 3.64
N ASN A 161 13.37 -2.32 2.82
CA ASN A 161 11.94 -2.12 2.99
C ASN A 161 11.21 -3.08 2.07
N VAL A 162 10.34 -3.93 2.62
CA VAL A 162 9.70 -4.99 1.84
C VAL A 162 8.24 -5.14 2.23
N LEU A 163 7.35 -5.12 1.23
CA LEU A 163 5.99 -5.61 1.35
C LEU A 163 5.95 -7.07 0.86
N THR A 164 5.67 -7.99 1.78
CA THR A 164 5.46 -9.40 1.47
C THR A 164 3.97 -9.68 1.38
N ILE A 165 3.51 -10.30 0.29
CA ILE A 165 2.12 -10.75 0.11
C ILE A 165 2.13 -12.25 -0.13
N TYR A 166 1.48 -12.99 0.76
CA TYR A 166 1.50 -14.45 0.71
C TYR A 166 0.67 -14.97 -0.45
N ASP A 167 1.12 -16.11 -0.96
CA ASP A 167 0.67 -16.70 -2.22
C ASP A 167 -0.86 -16.73 -2.44
N PRO A 168 -1.69 -17.18 -1.47
CA PRO A 168 -3.14 -17.25 -1.67
C PRO A 168 -3.79 -15.88 -1.96
N TYR A 169 -3.11 -14.80 -1.60
CA TYR A 169 -3.60 -13.42 -1.66
C TYR A 169 -2.89 -12.57 -2.72
N ALA A 170 -2.08 -13.19 -3.59
CA ALA A 170 -1.37 -12.53 -4.67
C ALA A 170 -2.31 -11.71 -5.59
N HIS A 171 -3.54 -12.19 -5.78
CA HIS A 171 -4.58 -11.52 -6.56
C HIS A 171 -5.07 -10.19 -5.94
N LEU A 172 -4.84 -9.96 -4.65
CA LEU A 172 -5.23 -8.74 -3.92
C LEU A 172 -4.11 -7.68 -3.85
N VAL A 173 -3.01 -7.86 -4.60
CA VAL A 173 -1.80 -7.02 -4.47
C VAL A 173 -2.07 -5.52 -4.54
N ILE A 174 -2.97 -5.09 -5.43
CA ILE A 174 -3.33 -3.67 -5.58
C ILE A 174 -4.10 -3.15 -4.37
N GLU A 175 -5.04 -3.93 -3.85
CA GLU A 175 -5.87 -3.56 -2.68
C GLU A 175 -5.07 -3.56 -1.38
N ILE A 176 -4.15 -4.54 -1.25
CA ILE A 176 -3.20 -4.63 -0.13
C ILE A 176 -2.25 -3.43 -0.15
N LEU A 177 -1.67 -3.08 -1.31
CA LEU A 177 -0.80 -1.90 -1.41
C LEU A 177 -1.57 -0.61 -1.12
N ALA A 178 -2.76 -0.42 -1.71
CA ALA A 178 -3.57 0.76 -1.49
C ALA A 178 -3.98 0.92 -0.01
N SER A 179 -4.43 -0.16 0.62
CA SER A 179 -4.80 -0.14 2.04
C SER A 179 -3.58 0.11 2.94
N LEU A 180 -2.42 -0.50 2.64
CA LEU A 180 -1.17 -0.22 3.36
C LEU A 180 -0.75 1.25 3.23
N THR A 181 -0.82 1.83 2.03
CA THR A 181 -0.50 3.24 1.81
C THR A 181 -1.38 4.15 2.66
N ILE A 182 -2.69 3.87 2.75
CA ILE A 182 -3.60 4.63 3.62
C ILE A 182 -3.23 4.43 5.11
N MET A 183 -2.93 3.20 5.55
CA MET A 183 -2.54 2.92 6.94
C MET A 183 -1.26 3.64 7.35
N ARG A 184 -0.25 3.63 6.48
CA ARG A 184 1.01 4.37 6.70
C ARG A 184 0.77 5.89 6.71
N HIS A 185 -0.17 6.39 5.92
CA HIS A 185 -0.56 7.80 5.95
C HIS A 185 -1.24 8.20 7.27
N ILE A 186 -2.14 7.34 7.77
CA ILE A 186 -2.81 7.51 9.07
C ILE A 186 -1.79 7.60 10.20
N GLU A 187 -0.78 6.73 10.18
CA GLU A 187 0.29 6.75 11.18
C GLU A 187 1.13 8.03 11.10
N ALA A 188 1.56 8.42 9.90
CA ALA A 188 2.36 9.62 9.68
C ALA A 188 1.65 10.93 10.09
N HIS A 189 0.31 10.94 10.10
CA HIS A 189 -0.50 12.13 10.43
C HIS A 189 -1.30 12.00 11.73
N ASN A 190 -1.12 10.92 12.50
CA ASN A 190 -1.82 10.68 13.78
C ASN A 190 -3.37 10.75 13.70
N LEU A 191 -3.97 10.10 12.69
CA LEU A 191 -5.43 10.11 12.42
C LEU A 191 -6.20 8.96 13.10
#